data_AF-A0A8D1JG06-F1
#
_entry.id   AF-A0A8D1JG06-F1
#
_cell.length_a   1.000
_cell.length_b   1.000
_cell.length_c   1.000
_cell.angle_alpha   90.00
_cell.angle_beta   90.00
_cell.angle_gamma   90.00
#
_symmetry.space_group_name_H-M   'P 1'
#
loop_
_entity.id
_entity.type
_entity.pdbx_description
1 polymer ?
#
loop_
_entity_poly.entity_id
_entity_poly.type
_entity_poly.pdbx_seq_one_letter_code
_entity_poly.pdbx_strand_id
1 'polypeptide(L)'
;MFTSIFTLTMMSVDRYIAVCHPVKALDFRTPAKAKLINICIWVLASGVGVPIMVMAVTRPRDGAVVCMLQFPSPSWYWDTVTKICVFLFAFVVPILVITVCYGLMLLRLRSVRLLSGSKEKDRSLRRITRMVLVVVGAFVVCWAPIHIFVIVWTLVDIDRRDPLVVAALHLCIALGYANSSLNPVLYAFLDENFKRCFRQLCRTPCSRPEPSSFSRAREATARERVTACTPSDGPGGGAAA
;
A
#
# COMPACT_ATOMS: atom_id res chain seq x y z
N MET A 1 3.97 4.51 9.36
CA MET A 1 2.56 4.14 9.63
C MET A 1 1.62 4.71 8.58
N PHE A 2 1.43 6.04 8.50
CA PHE A 2 0.52 6.70 7.55
C PHE A 2 0.69 6.23 6.10
N THR A 3 1.93 6.26 5.59
CA THR A 3 2.24 5.77 4.23
C THR A 3 1.83 4.31 4.06
N SER A 4 2.21 3.43 4.99
CA SER A 4 1.87 2.00 4.96
C SER A 4 0.35 1.77 4.88
N ILE A 5 -0.44 2.39 5.76
CA ILE A 5 -1.90 2.18 5.78
C ILE A 5 -2.60 2.80 4.55
N PHE A 6 -2.15 3.97 4.09
CA PHE A 6 -2.69 4.58 2.87
C PHE A 6 -2.35 3.76 1.62
N THR A 7 -1.13 3.22 1.54
CA THR A 7 -0.74 2.29 0.46
C THR A 7 -1.60 1.03 0.49
N LEU A 8 -1.84 0.43 1.66
CA LEU A 8 -2.72 -0.74 1.79
C LEU A 8 -4.18 -0.45 1.41
N THR A 9 -4.67 0.74 1.77
CA THR A 9 -6.01 1.21 1.39
C THR A 9 -6.10 1.36 -0.13
N MET A 10 -5.12 2.00 -0.76
CA MET A 10 -5.10 2.17 -2.21
C MET A 10 -4.91 0.84 -2.96
N MET A 11 -4.12 -0.09 -2.43
CA MET A 11 -4.05 -1.45 -2.96
C MET A 11 -5.41 -2.16 -2.88
N SER A 12 -6.17 -1.95 -1.81
CA SER A 12 -7.51 -2.51 -1.65
C SER A 12 -8.50 -1.93 -2.65
N VAL A 13 -8.45 -0.61 -2.87
CA VAL A 13 -9.25 0.09 -3.89
C VAL A 13 -8.88 -0.38 -5.31
N ASP A 14 -7.59 -0.50 -5.63
CA ASP A 14 -7.10 -1.05 -6.91
C ASP A 14 -7.70 -2.42 -7.21
N ARG A 15 -7.73 -3.30 -6.21
CA ARG A 15 -8.31 -4.65 -6.35
C ARG A 15 -9.82 -4.61 -6.51
N TYR A 16 -10.51 -3.78 -5.73
CA TYR A 16 -11.94 -3.57 -5.90
C TYR A 16 -12.29 -3.11 -7.32
N ILE A 17 -11.58 -2.11 -7.87
CA ILE A 17 -11.79 -1.60 -9.23
C ILE A 17 -11.52 -2.71 -10.26
N ALA A 18 -10.42 -3.45 -10.12
CA ALA A 18 -10.07 -4.53 -11.04
C ALA A 18 -11.14 -5.63 -11.15
N VAL A 19 -11.88 -5.88 -10.07
CA VAL A 19 -12.86 -6.97 -9.98
C VAL A 19 -14.27 -6.51 -10.29
N CYS A 20 -14.69 -5.40 -9.69
CA CYS A 20 -16.05 -4.89 -9.82
C CYS A 20 -16.25 -4.05 -11.07
N HIS A 21 -15.18 -3.44 -11.61
CA HIS A 21 -15.23 -2.50 -12.74
C HIS A 21 -14.12 -2.78 -13.77
N PRO A 22 -14.11 -3.96 -14.42
CA PRO A 22 -13.00 -4.40 -15.27
C PRO A 22 -12.71 -3.46 -16.46
N VAL A 23 -13.74 -2.83 -17.04
CA VAL A 23 -13.55 -1.85 -18.12
C VAL A 23 -12.82 -0.61 -17.62
N LYS A 24 -13.24 -0.04 -16.47
CA LYS A 24 -12.56 1.11 -15.84
C LYS A 24 -11.16 0.76 -15.36
N ALA A 25 -10.91 -0.52 -15.03
CA ALA A 25 -9.60 -0.97 -14.57
C ALA A 25 -8.53 -0.87 -15.67
N LEU A 26 -8.89 -0.98 -16.95
CA LEU A 26 -7.97 -0.80 -18.07
C LEU A 26 -7.41 0.63 -18.09
N ASP A 27 -8.26 1.63 -17.84
CA ASP A 27 -7.85 3.03 -17.81
C ASP A 27 -7.16 3.40 -16.49
N PHE A 28 -7.58 2.80 -15.38
CA PHE A 28 -7.11 3.17 -14.04
C PHE A 28 -5.74 2.56 -13.69
N ARG A 29 -5.47 1.32 -14.11
CA ARG A 29 -4.30 0.54 -13.65
C ARG A 29 -3.07 0.74 -14.54
N THR A 30 -2.60 1.97 -14.65
CA THR A 30 -1.35 2.27 -15.36
C THR A 30 -0.19 2.49 -14.38
N PRO A 31 1.07 2.09 -14.73
CA PRO A 31 2.23 2.32 -13.87
C PRO A 31 2.46 3.81 -13.54
N ALA A 32 2.15 4.70 -14.48
CA ALA A 32 2.24 6.14 -14.27
C ALA A 32 1.26 6.64 -13.19
N LYS A 33 0.00 6.19 -13.24
CA LYS A 33 -1.01 6.52 -12.22
C LYS A 33 -0.62 5.93 -10.86
N ALA A 34 -0.11 4.71 -10.81
CA ALA A 34 0.38 4.11 -9.57
C ALA A 34 1.55 4.91 -8.95
N LYS A 35 2.48 5.38 -9.78
CA LYS A 35 3.59 6.25 -9.32
C LYS A 35 3.07 7.58 -8.78
N LEU A 36 2.11 8.20 -9.47
CA LEU A 36 1.47 9.44 -9.01
C LEU A 36 0.73 9.24 -7.68
N ILE A 37 -0.05 8.17 -7.54
CA ILE A 37 -0.75 7.82 -6.30
C ILE A 37 0.24 7.67 -5.15
N ASN A 38 1.37 6.99 -5.36
CA ASN A 38 2.40 6.88 -4.33
C ASN A 38 2.95 8.25 -3.93
N ILE A 39 3.25 9.13 -4.88
CA ILE A 39 3.69 10.50 -4.58
C ILE A 39 2.63 11.23 -3.74
N CYS A 40 1.34 11.15 -4.11
CA CYS A 40 0.25 11.74 -3.34
C CYS A 40 0.16 11.19 -1.91
N ILE A 41 0.34 9.87 -1.74
CA ILE A 41 0.37 9.23 -0.40
C ILE A 41 1.51 9.79 0.44
N TRP A 42 2.69 9.94 -0.13
CA TRP A 42 3.84 10.52 0.57
C TRP A 42 3.60 11.98 0.95
N VAL A 43 3.08 12.80 0.02
CA VAL A 43 2.72 14.20 0.30
C VAL A 43 1.69 14.29 1.42
N LEU A 44 0.64 13.47 1.37
CA LEU A 44 -0.40 13.44 2.40
C LEU A 44 0.16 13.02 3.76
N ALA A 45 1.01 11.99 3.80
CA ALA A 45 1.67 11.55 5.03
C ALA A 45 2.64 12.61 5.58
N SER A 46 3.36 13.31 4.71
CA SER A 46 4.23 14.43 5.08
C SER A 46 3.46 15.61 5.66
N GLY A 47 2.20 15.80 5.27
CA GLY A 47 1.32 16.80 5.89
C GLY A 47 1.16 16.61 7.41
N VAL A 48 1.30 15.37 7.90
CA VAL A 48 1.37 15.07 9.34
C VAL A 48 2.82 14.95 9.83
N GLY A 49 3.71 14.38 9.03
CA GLY A 49 5.11 14.16 9.41
C GLY A 49 5.92 15.43 9.60
N VAL A 50 5.72 16.44 8.76
CA VAL A 50 6.45 17.73 8.82
C VAL A 50 6.10 18.50 10.10
N PRO A 51 4.82 18.70 10.48
CA PRO A 51 4.48 19.29 11.77
C PRO A 51 5.11 18.55 12.96
N ILE A 52 5.07 17.21 12.95
CA ILE A 52 5.69 16.39 14.00
C ILE A 52 7.20 16.66 14.09
N MET A 53 7.88 16.77 12.93
CA MET A 53 9.31 17.08 12.87
C MET A 53 9.62 18.48 13.43
N VAL A 54 8.78 19.48 13.15
CA VAL A 54 8.95 20.85 13.66
C VAL A 54 8.67 20.93 15.17
N MET A 55 7.68 20.17 15.66
CA MET A 55 7.29 20.16 17.07
C MET A 55 8.20 19.28 17.95
N ALA A 56 9.01 18.39 17.35
CA ALA A 56 9.91 17.52 18.09
C ALA A 56 11.08 18.31 18.69
N VAL A 57 11.20 18.27 20.02
CA VAL A 57 12.26 18.96 20.77
C VAL A 57 12.86 18.05 21.83
N THR A 58 14.09 18.35 22.24
CA THR A 58 14.71 17.76 23.42
C THR A 58 14.58 18.70 24.61
N ARG A 59 14.19 18.16 25.77
CA ARG A 59 14.06 18.94 27.02
C ARG A 59 14.70 18.18 28.18
N PRO A 60 15.40 18.87 29.10
CA PRO A 60 15.86 18.25 30.34
C PRO A 60 14.66 17.98 31.26
N ARG A 61 14.57 16.76 31.80
CA ARG A 61 13.57 16.34 32.77
C ARG A 61 14.19 15.32 33.73
N ASP A 62 14.12 15.59 35.03
CA ASP A 62 14.59 14.71 36.10
C ASP A 62 16.05 14.21 35.91
N GLY A 63 16.96 15.13 35.52
CA GLY A 63 18.38 14.82 35.30
C GLY A 63 18.70 14.10 33.99
N ALA A 64 17.70 13.78 33.17
CA ALA A 64 17.85 13.18 31.85
C ALA A 64 17.39 14.13 30.73
N VAL A 65 17.79 13.86 29.49
CA VAL A 65 17.28 14.56 28.30
C VAL A 65 16.21 13.69 27.65
N VAL A 66 14.98 14.20 27.59
CA VAL A 66 13.84 13.51 26.95
C VAL A 66 13.52 14.12 25.59
N CYS A 67 13.13 13.27 24.64
CA CYS A 67 12.59 13.69 23.34
C CYS A 67 11.07 13.69 23.42
N MET A 68 10.45 14.85 23.16
CA MET A 68 9.00 15.03 23.26
C MET A 68 8.48 16.01 22.22
N LEU A 69 7.17 15.94 21.95
CA LEU A 69 6.49 16.90 21.11
C LEU A 69 6.08 18.12 21.94
N GLN A 70 6.54 19.30 21.53
CA GLN A 70 6.13 20.57 22.11
C GLN A 70 4.90 21.09 21.36
N PHE A 71 3.72 20.80 21.90
CA PHE A 71 2.48 21.37 21.40
C PHE A 71 2.32 22.84 21.84
N PRO A 72 1.64 23.67 21.03
CA PRO A 72 1.32 25.05 21.40
C PRO A 72 0.35 25.08 22.59
N SER A 73 0.34 26.19 23.33
CA SER A 73 -0.59 26.36 24.45
C SER A 73 -2.04 26.48 23.94
N PRO A 74 -3.01 25.76 24.51
CA PRO A 74 -2.88 24.74 25.56
C PRO A 74 -2.43 23.36 25.02
N SER A 75 -1.34 22.82 25.56
CA SER A 75 -0.67 21.63 25.01
C SER A 75 -1.51 20.36 25.08
N TRP A 76 -2.26 20.16 26.17
CA TRP A 76 -3.12 18.99 26.38
C TRP A 76 -4.22 18.87 25.31
N TYR A 77 -4.73 20.01 24.83
CA TYR A 77 -5.77 20.05 23.80
C TYR A 77 -5.21 19.59 22.46
N TRP A 78 -4.10 20.18 22.02
CA TRP A 78 -3.47 19.82 20.74
C TRP A 78 -2.90 18.40 20.74
N ASP A 79 -2.38 17.93 21.87
CA ASP A 79 -1.95 16.54 22.05
C ASP A 79 -3.14 15.58 21.90
N THR A 80 -4.26 15.87 22.56
CA THR A 80 -5.49 15.06 22.47
C THR A 80 -6.07 15.07 21.06
N VAL A 81 -6.20 16.25 20.43
CA VAL A 81 -6.66 16.41 19.04
C VAL A 81 -5.75 15.62 18.09
N THR A 82 -4.43 15.73 18.23
CA THR A 82 -3.47 14.98 17.40
C THR A 82 -3.69 13.48 17.53
N LYS A 83 -3.82 12.96 18.76
CA LYS A 83 -4.08 11.54 19.03
C LYS A 83 -5.39 11.05 18.40
N ILE A 84 -6.48 11.82 18.56
CA ILE A 84 -7.79 11.50 17.97
C ILE A 84 -7.72 11.51 16.44
N CYS A 85 -7.10 12.53 15.84
CA CYS A 85 -6.93 12.63 14.40
C CYS A 85 -6.10 11.45 13.86
N VAL A 86 -5.01 11.06 14.52
CA VAL A 86 -4.22 9.89 14.13
C VAL A 86 -5.08 8.62 14.22
N PHE A 87 -5.83 8.42 15.30
CA PHE A 87 -6.73 7.28 15.43
C PHE A 87 -7.79 7.23 14.31
N LEU A 88 -8.42 8.35 13.99
CA LEU A 88 -9.45 8.39 12.94
C LEU A 88 -8.85 8.17 11.56
N PHE A 89 -7.85 8.95 11.17
CA PHE A 89 -7.33 8.96 9.80
C PHE A 89 -6.35 7.84 9.50
N ALA A 90 -5.65 7.32 10.50
CA ALA A 90 -4.66 6.27 10.29
C ALA A 90 -5.10 4.88 10.77
N PHE A 91 -6.27 4.77 11.42
CA PHE A 91 -6.84 3.50 11.83
C PHE A 91 -8.29 3.35 11.36
N VAL A 92 -9.24 4.13 11.88
CA VAL A 92 -10.68 3.92 11.64
C VAL A 92 -11.06 4.08 10.15
N VAL A 93 -10.78 5.24 9.56
CA VAL A 93 -11.16 5.55 8.17
C VAL A 93 -10.54 4.55 7.18
N PRO A 94 -9.23 4.26 7.23
CA PRO A 94 -8.64 3.24 6.36
C PRO A 94 -9.26 1.85 6.51
N ILE A 95 -9.50 1.39 7.75
CA ILE A 95 -10.11 0.07 7.99
C ILE A 95 -11.54 0.03 7.43
N LEU A 96 -12.32 1.10 7.60
CA LEU A 96 -13.67 1.18 7.03
C LEU A 96 -13.63 1.11 5.50
N VAL A 97 -12.77 1.88 4.85
CA VAL A 97 -12.62 1.87 3.39
C VAL A 97 -12.22 0.47 2.91
N ILE A 98 -11.22 -0.15 3.54
CA ILE A 98 -10.79 -1.51 3.18
C ILE A 98 -11.94 -2.50 3.37
N THR A 99 -12.64 -2.45 4.49
CA THR A 99 -13.78 -3.34 4.79
C THR A 99 -14.90 -3.20 3.77
N VAL A 100 -15.28 -1.97 3.41
CA VAL A 100 -16.31 -1.70 2.39
C VAL A 100 -15.86 -2.19 1.01
N CYS A 101 -14.64 -1.87 0.58
CA CYS A 101 -14.10 -2.34 -0.70
C CYS A 101 -14.12 -3.87 -0.79
N TYR A 102 -13.72 -4.58 0.27
CA TYR A 102 -13.73 -6.04 0.31
C TYR A 102 -15.13 -6.64 0.41
N GLY A 103 -16.02 -6.04 1.20
CA GLY A 103 -17.42 -6.44 1.29
C GLY A 103 -18.11 -6.38 -0.06
N LEU A 104 -17.98 -5.26 -0.78
CA LEU A 104 -18.54 -5.09 -2.13
C LEU A 104 -17.91 -6.06 -3.14
N MET A 105 -16.59 -6.28 -3.06
CA MET A 105 -15.91 -7.25 -3.91
C MET A 105 -16.47 -8.67 -3.70
N LEU A 106 -16.65 -9.10 -2.44
CA LEU A 106 -17.21 -10.42 -2.11
C LEU A 106 -18.66 -10.57 -2.60
N LEU A 107 -19.48 -9.53 -2.44
CA LEU A 107 -20.87 -9.53 -2.92
C LEU A 107 -20.93 -9.65 -4.44
N ARG A 108 -20.10 -8.89 -5.17
CA ARG A 108 -20.03 -8.98 -6.64
C ARG A 108 -19.57 -10.36 -7.11
N LEU A 109 -18.64 -10.98 -6.40
CA LEU A 109 -18.17 -12.31 -6.74
C LEU A 109 -19.21 -13.40 -6.48
N ARG A 110 -19.99 -13.29 -5.39
CA ARG A 110 -21.12 -14.20 -5.14
C ARG A 110 -22.19 -14.08 -6.22
N SER A 111 -22.51 -12.87 -6.69
CA SER A 111 -23.51 -12.69 -7.75
C SER A 111 -23.04 -13.16 -9.13
N VAL A 112 -21.79 -12.88 -9.52
CA VAL A 112 -21.23 -13.35 -10.80
C VAL A 112 -21.00 -14.87 -10.80
N ARG A 113 -20.77 -15.49 -9.64
CA ARG A 113 -20.66 -16.94 -9.48
C ARG A 113 -21.93 -17.68 -9.88
N LEU A 114 -23.11 -17.12 -9.59
CA LEU A 114 -24.39 -17.68 -10.05
C LEU A 114 -24.52 -17.65 -11.58
N LEU A 115 -23.76 -16.79 -12.26
CA LEU A 115 -23.92 -16.52 -13.69
C LEU A 115 -22.85 -17.16 -14.58
N SER A 116 -21.61 -17.41 -14.10
CA SER A 116 -20.48 -17.66 -15.03
C SER A 116 -19.53 -18.82 -14.67
N GLY A 117 -19.71 -19.52 -13.54
CA GLY A 117 -19.14 -20.87 -13.28
C GLY A 117 -17.61 -21.10 -13.33
N SER A 118 -16.77 -20.11 -13.66
CA SER A 118 -15.32 -20.34 -13.85
C SER A 118 -14.54 -20.47 -12.53
N LYS A 119 -13.98 -21.66 -12.29
CA LYS A 119 -13.23 -22.03 -11.08
C LYS A 119 -11.81 -21.43 -10.97
N GLU A 120 -11.22 -21.00 -12.08
CA GLU A 120 -9.83 -20.50 -12.11
C GLU A 120 -9.74 -19.03 -11.67
N LYS A 121 -10.64 -18.18 -12.18
CA LYS A 121 -10.78 -16.77 -11.79
C LYS A 121 -11.08 -16.64 -10.28
N ASP A 122 -11.81 -17.61 -9.75
CA ASP A 122 -12.17 -17.70 -8.34
C ASP A 122 -10.99 -18.05 -7.42
N ARG A 123 -10.07 -18.93 -7.86
CA ARG A 123 -8.87 -19.29 -7.08
C ARG A 123 -7.92 -18.11 -6.88
N SER A 124 -7.66 -17.33 -7.95
CA SER A 124 -6.81 -16.13 -7.86
C SER A 124 -7.43 -15.06 -6.97
N LEU A 125 -8.75 -14.90 -7.01
CA LEU A 125 -9.48 -13.93 -6.20
C LEU A 125 -9.60 -14.29 -4.73
N ARG A 126 -9.87 -15.56 -4.39
CA ARG A 126 -9.84 -16.04 -3.00
C ARG A 126 -8.46 -15.84 -2.39
N ARG A 127 -7.40 -16.08 -3.16
CA ARG A 127 -6.03 -15.83 -2.74
C ARG A 127 -5.79 -14.36 -2.44
N ILE A 128 -6.21 -13.45 -3.32
CA ILE A 128 -6.11 -11.99 -3.12
C ILE A 128 -6.93 -11.56 -1.89
N THR A 129 -8.12 -12.12 -1.71
CA THR A 129 -8.99 -11.85 -0.55
C THR A 129 -8.34 -12.30 0.75
N ARG A 130 -7.83 -13.54 0.78
CA ARG A 130 -7.09 -14.08 1.93
C ARG A 130 -5.87 -13.21 2.24
N MET A 131 -5.15 -12.78 1.21
CA MET A 131 -4.00 -11.90 1.37
C MET A 131 -4.38 -10.62 2.11
N VAL A 132 -5.44 -9.94 1.68
CA VAL A 132 -5.78 -8.67 2.32
C VAL A 132 -6.45 -8.84 3.67
N LEU A 133 -7.22 -9.91 3.90
CA LEU A 133 -7.68 -10.24 5.25
C LEU A 133 -6.51 -10.44 6.23
N VAL A 134 -5.46 -11.13 5.80
CA VAL A 134 -4.25 -11.31 6.63
C VAL A 134 -3.55 -9.97 6.87
N VAL A 135 -3.42 -9.13 5.84
CA VAL A 135 -2.77 -7.81 5.95
C VAL A 135 -3.56 -6.86 6.87
N VAL A 136 -4.88 -6.79 6.72
CA VAL A 136 -5.77 -5.99 7.58
C VAL A 136 -5.77 -6.53 9.00
N GLY A 137 -5.87 -7.86 9.16
CA GLY A 137 -5.81 -8.51 10.46
C GLY A 137 -4.49 -8.22 11.18
N ALA A 138 -3.36 -8.33 10.47
CA ALA A 138 -2.05 -7.97 11.00
C ALA A 138 -1.98 -6.49 11.40
N PHE A 139 -2.49 -5.58 10.56
CA PHE A 139 -2.53 -4.16 10.87
C PHE A 139 -3.38 -3.87 12.12
N VAL A 140 -4.57 -4.47 12.23
CA VAL A 140 -5.46 -4.32 13.39
C VAL A 140 -4.79 -4.86 14.65
N VAL A 141 -4.23 -6.08 14.59
CA VAL A 141 -3.54 -6.68 15.74
C VAL A 141 -2.34 -5.82 16.17
N CYS A 142 -1.62 -5.23 15.21
CA CYS A 142 -0.45 -4.42 15.53
C CYS A 142 -0.78 -3.02 16.07
N TRP A 143 -1.82 -2.37 15.54
CA TRP A 143 -2.10 -0.96 15.84
C TRP A 143 -3.28 -0.73 16.78
N ALA A 144 -4.26 -1.64 16.84
CA ALA A 144 -5.40 -1.47 17.74
C ALA A 144 -4.98 -1.39 19.22
N PRO A 145 -4.05 -2.23 19.74
CA PRO A 145 -3.69 -2.18 21.14
C PRO A 145 -3.14 -0.82 21.56
N ILE A 146 -2.21 -0.26 20.79
CA ILE A 146 -1.63 1.06 21.10
C ILE A 146 -2.66 2.19 20.99
N HIS A 147 -3.56 2.15 19.99
CA HIS A 147 -4.59 3.16 19.85
C HIS A 147 -5.63 3.12 20.99
N ILE A 148 -6.09 1.93 21.36
CA ILE A 148 -6.99 1.74 22.50
C ILE A 148 -6.29 2.23 23.77
N PHE A 149 -5.03 1.84 23.97
CA PHE A 149 -4.26 2.24 25.15
C PHE A 149 -4.10 3.76 25.25
N VAL A 150 -3.80 4.46 24.15
CA VAL A 150 -3.68 5.92 24.13
C VAL A 150 -5.00 6.60 24.49
N ILE A 151 -6.14 6.07 24.00
CA ILE A 151 -7.46 6.59 24.35
C ILE A 151 -7.75 6.37 25.85
N VAL A 152 -7.53 5.16 26.36
CA VAL A 152 -7.77 4.84 27.78
C VAL A 152 -6.86 5.68 28.68
N TRP A 153 -5.58 5.84 28.34
CA TRP A 153 -4.62 6.67 29.08
C TRP A 153 -5.03 8.14 29.17
N THR A 154 -5.74 8.64 28.15
CA THR A 154 -6.17 10.03 28.05
C THR A 154 -7.53 10.27 28.71
N LEU A 155 -8.43 9.27 28.70
CA LEU A 155 -9.83 9.42 29.18
C LEU A 155 -10.09 8.81 30.57
N VAL A 156 -9.24 7.91 31.04
CA VAL A 156 -9.42 7.17 32.30
C VAL A 156 -8.25 7.46 33.23
N ASP A 157 -8.55 7.75 34.50
CA ASP A 157 -7.55 7.88 35.55
C ASP A 157 -7.09 6.49 36.02
N ILE A 158 -6.15 5.93 35.28
CA ILE A 158 -5.43 4.69 35.63
C ILE A 158 -4.16 5.04 36.42
N ASP A 159 -3.68 4.12 37.28
CA ASP A 159 -2.39 4.30 37.94
C ASP A 159 -1.25 4.18 36.91
N ARG A 160 -0.78 5.34 36.46
CA ARG A 160 0.28 5.47 35.45
C ARG A 160 1.66 5.01 35.94
N ARG A 161 1.80 4.70 37.24
CA ARG A 161 3.05 4.24 37.86
C ARG A 161 3.10 2.74 38.06
N ASP A 162 1.99 2.03 37.83
CA ASP A 162 1.96 0.57 37.92
C ASP A 162 2.92 -0.02 36.86
N PRO A 163 3.92 -0.83 37.27
CA PRO A 163 4.85 -1.47 36.34
C PRO A 163 4.16 -2.32 35.28
N LEU A 164 2.99 -2.92 35.57
CA LEU A 164 2.23 -3.70 34.60
C LEU A 164 1.66 -2.81 33.49
N VAL A 165 1.13 -1.64 33.85
CA VAL A 165 0.59 -0.65 32.90
C VAL A 165 1.72 -0.10 32.01
N VAL A 166 2.87 0.20 32.59
CA VAL A 166 4.05 0.66 31.83
C VAL A 166 4.57 -0.44 30.89
N ALA A 167 4.65 -1.70 31.35
CA ALA A 167 5.06 -2.83 30.51
C ALA A 167 4.07 -3.06 29.35
N ALA A 168 2.76 -2.98 29.61
CA ALA A 168 1.72 -3.10 28.59
C ALA A 168 1.83 -2.00 27.53
N LEU A 169 2.11 -0.75 27.93
CA LEU A 169 2.35 0.35 27.00
C LEU A 169 3.55 0.05 26.07
N HIS A 170 4.68 -0.36 26.63
CA HIS A 170 5.88 -0.68 25.85
C HIS A 170 5.64 -1.85 24.89
N LEU A 171 4.89 -2.86 25.32
CA LEU A 171 4.49 -3.98 24.46
C LEU A 171 3.61 -3.51 23.30
N CYS A 172 2.63 -2.63 23.55
CA CYS A 172 1.77 -2.08 22.51
C CYS A 172 2.57 -1.25 21.48
N ILE A 173 3.53 -0.46 21.95
CA ILE A 173 4.44 0.31 21.08
C ILE A 173 5.29 -0.64 20.23
N ALA A 174 5.90 -1.66 20.86
CA ALA A 174 6.72 -2.65 20.16
C ALA A 174 5.92 -3.40 19.08
N LEU A 175 4.67 -3.76 19.39
CA LEU A 175 3.77 -4.41 18.45
C LEU A 175 3.39 -3.51 17.27
N GLY A 176 3.23 -2.21 17.48
CA GLY A 176 3.06 -1.22 16.41
C GLY A 176 4.26 -1.17 15.47
N TYR A 177 5.48 -1.25 16.00
CA TYR A 177 6.70 -1.33 15.18
C TYR A 177 6.82 -2.65 14.41
N ALA A 178 6.35 -3.77 14.99
CA ALA A 178 6.32 -5.07 14.32
C ALA A 178 5.48 -5.07 13.04
N ASN A 179 4.50 -4.16 12.88
CA ASN A 179 3.78 -3.99 11.63
C ASN A 179 4.72 -3.71 10.43
N SER A 180 5.85 -3.03 10.66
CA SER A 180 6.81 -2.73 9.60
C SER A 180 7.55 -3.99 9.12
N SER A 181 7.94 -4.87 10.04
CA SER A 181 8.63 -6.14 9.74
C SER A 181 7.69 -7.20 9.16
N LEU A 182 6.38 -7.07 9.38
CA LEU A 182 5.38 -7.93 8.75
C LEU A 182 5.24 -7.67 7.24
N ASN A 183 5.55 -6.47 6.73
CA ASN A 183 5.34 -6.16 5.30
C ASN A 183 6.08 -7.13 4.35
N PRO A 184 7.41 -7.37 4.47
CA PRO A 184 8.11 -8.34 3.63
C PRO A 184 7.58 -9.76 3.77
N VAL A 185 7.21 -10.17 4.99
CA VAL A 185 6.63 -11.50 5.27
C VAL A 185 5.29 -11.64 4.56
N LEU A 186 4.42 -10.63 4.68
CA LEU A 186 3.13 -10.59 4.01
C LEU A 186 3.31 -10.68 2.49
N TYR A 187 4.19 -9.89 1.88
CA TYR A 187 4.43 -9.97 0.43
C TYR A 187 5.07 -11.30 0.01
N ALA A 188 6.02 -11.83 0.81
CA ALA A 188 6.69 -13.10 0.54
C ALA A 188 5.77 -14.31 0.63
N PHE A 189 4.71 -14.29 1.44
CA PHE A 189 3.75 -15.40 1.50
C PHE A 189 2.59 -15.23 0.50
N LEU A 190 2.22 -14.00 0.19
CA LEU A 190 0.93 -13.70 -0.43
C LEU A 190 1.02 -13.41 -1.94
N ASP A 191 2.12 -12.83 -2.43
CA ASP A 191 2.31 -12.49 -3.85
C ASP A 191 3.28 -13.48 -4.56
N GLU A 192 2.79 -14.28 -5.53
CA GLU A 192 3.66 -15.18 -6.32
C GLU A 192 4.66 -14.42 -7.18
N ASN A 193 4.30 -13.24 -7.68
CA ASN A 193 5.23 -12.44 -8.48
C ASN A 193 6.34 -11.93 -7.59
N PHE A 194 6.03 -11.50 -6.36
CA PHE A 194 7.05 -11.15 -5.37
C PHE A 194 7.94 -12.35 -5.02
N LYS A 195 7.37 -13.53 -4.76
CA LYS A 195 8.15 -14.77 -4.54
C LYS A 195 9.05 -15.10 -5.71
N ARG A 196 8.57 -14.96 -6.95
CA ARG A 196 9.31 -15.28 -8.17
C ARG A 196 10.44 -14.28 -8.40
N CYS A 197 10.16 -12.98 -8.28
CA CYS A 197 11.15 -11.91 -8.37
C CYS A 197 12.18 -11.98 -7.24
N PHE A 198 11.77 -12.22 -5.99
CA PHE A 198 12.69 -12.38 -4.86
C PHE A 198 13.60 -13.60 -5.05
N ARG A 199 13.05 -14.72 -5.51
CA ARG A 199 13.83 -15.93 -5.83
C ARG A 199 14.78 -15.71 -7.01
N GLN A 200 14.40 -14.91 -8.01
CA GLN A 200 15.29 -14.50 -9.09
C GLN A 200 16.39 -13.58 -8.59
N LEU A 201 16.06 -12.56 -7.80
CA LEU A 201 17.00 -11.62 -7.20
C LEU A 201 18.04 -12.32 -6.31
N CYS A 202 17.61 -13.30 -5.50
CA CYS A 202 18.50 -14.11 -4.67
C CYS A 202 19.32 -15.15 -5.46
N ARG A 203 18.89 -15.55 -6.66
CA ARG A 203 19.60 -16.51 -7.52
C ARG A 203 20.56 -15.86 -8.51
N THR A 204 20.34 -14.59 -8.86
CA THR A 204 21.22 -13.81 -9.76
C THR A 204 21.43 -12.41 -9.20
N PRO A 205 22.47 -12.20 -8.36
CA PRO A 205 22.80 -10.87 -7.83
C PRO A 205 23.34 -9.90 -8.90
N CYS A 206 23.78 -10.42 -10.05
CA CYS A 206 24.35 -9.63 -11.15
C CYS A 206 23.80 -10.11 -12.50
N SER A 207 22.77 -9.45 -13.00
CA SER A 207 22.49 -9.42 -14.44
C SER A 207 21.87 -8.07 -14.74
N ARG A 208 22.49 -7.33 -15.67
CA ARG A 208 22.07 -6.00 -16.15
C ARG A 208 20.55 -5.97 -16.41
N PRO A 209 19.90 -4.80 -16.24
CA PRO A 209 18.47 -4.68 -16.55
C PRO A 209 18.23 -5.08 -18.00
N GLU A 210 17.62 -6.25 -18.20
CA GLU A 210 17.03 -6.65 -19.48
C GLU A 210 15.99 -5.59 -19.84
N PRO A 211 16.04 -4.97 -21.04
CA PRO A 211 15.04 -4.01 -21.46
C PRO A 211 13.67 -4.67 -21.40
N SER A 212 12.76 -4.06 -20.65
CA SER A 212 11.36 -4.46 -20.54
C SER A 212 10.80 -4.85 -21.90
N SER A 213 10.09 -5.98 -21.98
CA SER A 213 9.43 -6.50 -23.19
C SER A 213 8.51 -5.50 -23.92
N PHE A 214 8.15 -4.39 -23.27
CA PHE A 214 7.49 -3.23 -23.89
C PHE A 214 8.35 -2.51 -24.95
N SER A 215 9.68 -2.55 -24.85
CA SER A 215 10.59 -1.92 -25.81
C SER A 215 10.71 -2.72 -27.11
N ARG A 216 10.73 -4.07 -27.03
CA ARG A 216 10.79 -4.95 -28.22
C ARG A 216 9.54 -4.83 -29.10
N ALA A 217 8.36 -4.62 -28.49
CA ALA A 217 7.13 -4.40 -29.24
C ALA A 217 7.12 -3.07 -30.02
N ARG A 218 7.76 -2.03 -29.46
CA ARG A 218 7.92 -0.71 -30.11
C ARG A 218 8.96 -0.72 -31.24
N GLU A 219 10.04 -1.48 -31.10
CA GLU A 219 11.03 -1.67 -32.17
C GLU A 219 10.51 -2.53 -33.32
N ALA A 220 9.69 -3.55 -33.04
CA ALA A 220 9.04 -4.36 -34.07
C ALA A 220 8.05 -3.53 -34.90
N THR A 221 7.21 -2.70 -34.27
CA THR A 221 6.27 -1.80 -34.97
C THR A 221 6.97 -0.63 -35.67
N ALA A 222 8.15 -0.20 -35.21
CA ALA A 222 8.94 0.82 -35.89
C ALA A 222 9.65 0.26 -37.14
N ARG A 223 10.17 -0.98 -37.10
CA ARG A 223 10.77 -1.65 -38.26
C ARG A 223 9.77 -1.88 -39.39
N GLU A 224 8.55 -2.27 -39.03
CA GLU A 224 7.46 -2.53 -39.99
C GLU A 224 7.02 -1.27 -40.75
N ARG A 225 7.11 -0.08 -40.13
CA ARG A 225 6.84 1.21 -40.80
C ARG A 225 7.95 1.66 -41.75
N VAL A 226 9.20 1.25 -41.54
CA VAL A 226 10.32 1.63 -42.41
C VAL A 226 10.37 0.78 -43.68
N THR A 227 9.89 -0.46 -43.63
CA THR A 227 9.84 -1.35 -44.82
C THR A 227 8.72 -1.00 -45.80
N ALA A 228 7.72 -0.21 -45.37
CA ALA A 228 6.59 0.20 -46.20
C ALA A 228 6.85 1.43 -47.10
N CYS A 229 8.04 2.05 -47.04
CA CYS A 229 8.36 3.28 -47.78
C CYS A 229 9.52 3.14 -48.80
N THR A 230 9.83 1.94 -49.29
CA THR A 230 10.70 1.79 -50.47
C THR A 230 9.85 1.66 -51.74
N PRO A 231 9.92 2.60 -52.70
CA PRO A 231 9.26 2.46 -53.99
C PRO A 231 9.88 1.30 -54.77
N SER A 232 9.03 0.43 -55.30
CA SER A 232 9.42 -0.56 -56.31
C SER A 232 9.63 0.16 -57.65
N ASP A 233 10.89 0.27 -58.09
CA ASP A 233 11.18 0.54 -59.49
C ASP A 233 10.84 -0.73 -60.30
N GLY A 234 9.83 -0.62 -61.15
CA GLY A 234 9.33 -1.70 -61.99
C GLY A 234 10.17 -1.92 -63.25
N PRO A 235 10.19 -3.15 -63.81
CA PRO A 235 10.81 -3.42 -65.10
C PRO A 235 9.82 -3.11 -66.24
N GLY A 236 10.17 -2.18 -67.12
CA GLY A 236 9.49 -1.99 -68.41
C GLY A 236 9.89 -3.08 -69.40
N GLY A 237 8.89 -3.72 -70.03
CA GLY A 237 9.05 -4.62 -71.19
C GLY A 237 9.68 -3.89 -72.40
N GLY A 238 10.06 -4.52 -73.50
CA GLY A 238 9.72 -5.81 -74.08
C GLY A 238 9.63 -5.61 -75.61
N ALA A 239 10.31 -6.47 -76.37
CA ALA A 239 10.19 -6.74 -77.81
C ALA A 239 10.61 -5.68 -78.86
N ALA A 240 11.53 -6.06 -79.76
CA ALA A 240 11.24 -6.37 -81.18
C ALA A 240 12.51 -6.34 -82.07
N ALA A 241 12.53 -7.26 -83.05
CA ALA A 241 13.41 -7.39 -84.23
C ALA A 241 14.86 -7.86 -84.03
#